data_AF-A0A2V9GII3-F1
#
_entry.id   AF-A0A2V9GII3-F1
#
_cell.length_a   1.000
_cell.length_b   1.000
_cell.length_c   1.000
_cell.angle_alpha   90.00
_cell.angle_beta   90.00
_cell.angle_gamma   90.00
#
_symmetry.space_group_name_H-M   'P 1'
#
loop_
_entity.id
_entity.type
_entity.pdbx_description
1 polymer ?
#
loop_
_entity_poly.entity_id
_entity_poly.type
_entity_poly.pdbx_seq_one_letter_code
_entity_poly.pdbx_strand_id
1 'polypeptide(L)'
;MPMTPFVGRFKELGARETRSLTVTGRNDLPDGDYGFFELYCNEPDCDCRRVVVAVLRPGTGWKKFWATINYGWESVEFYQKWAGAPDGDRSQWQGPLLDPLSEQTRYSPALLDLFKFLLESPDYVQRLKNHYQLFRAAVQDEFAKRKGKERSPVLSNSTRGHGAKGSG
;
A
#
# COMPACT_ATOMS: atom_id res chain seq x y z
N MET A 1 6.12 -9.03 -0.66
CA MET A 1 5.33 -7.83 -1.01
C MET A 1 4.77 -7.15 0.24
N PRO A 2 5.58 -6.39 0.99
CA PRO A 2 5.10 -5.71 2.18
C PRO A 2 4.17 -4.57 1.78
N MET A 3 3.06 -4.43 2.49
CA MET A 3 2.05 -3.39 2.25
C MET A 3 2.21 -2.32 3.33
N THR A 4 2.22 -1.05 2.93
CA THR A 4 2.42 0.07 3.85
C THR A 4 1.30 1.09 3.68
N PRO A 5 0.73 1.62 4.79
CA PRO A 5 -0.32 2.64 4.72
C PRO A 5 0.13 3.88 3.95
N PHE A 6 -0.70 4.34 3.00
CA PHE A 6 -0.48 5.57 2.25
C PHE A 6 -0.34 6.78 3.19
N VAL A 7 -1.26 6.90 4.16
CA VAL A 7 -1.24 7.96 5.19
C VAL A 7 0.02 7.93 6.07
N GLY A 8 0.70 6.79 6.18
CA GLY A 8 1.97 6.68 6.90
C GLY A 8 3.10 7.43 6.19
N ARG A 9 3.09 7.45 4.84
CA ARG A 9 4.09 8.13 4.01
C ARG A 9 3.67 9.54 3.61
N PHE A 10 2.39 9.76 3.31
CA PHE A 10 1.82 11.05 2.91
C PHE A 10 0.78 11.51 3.93
N LYS A 11 1.25 12.02 5.08
CA LYS A 11 0.38 12.30 6.25
C LYS A 11 -0.73 13.29 5.94
N GLU A 12 -0.41 14.46 5.41
CA GLU A 12 -1.38 15.52 5.14
C GLU A 12 -2.36 15.13 4.03
N LEU A 13 -1.83 14.62 2.92
CA LEU A 13 -2.63 14.18 1.79
C LEU A 13 -3.54 13.00 2.17
N GLY A 14 -2.98 11.99 2.84
CA GLY A 14 -3.72 10.84 3.33
C GLY A 14 -4.80 11.22 4.34
N ALA A 15 -4.52 12.15 5.27
CA ALA A 15 -5.54 12.62 6.22
C ALA A 15 -6.70 13.34 5.51
N ARG A 16 -6.41 14.11 4.46
CA ARG A 16 -7.43 14.83 3.68
C ARG A 16 -8.24 13.93 2.75
N GLU A 17 -7.62 12.91 2.17
CA GLU A 17 -8.19 12.17 1.04
C GLU A 17 -8.56 10.71 1.36
N THR A 18 -8.26 10.22 2.57
CA THR A 18 -8.77 8.92 3.04
C THR A 18 -10.30 8.93 2.99
N ARG A 19 -10.87 7.97 2.26
CA ARG A 19 -12.32 7.90 2.10
C ARG A 19 -12.96 7.38 3.39
N SER A 20 -14.04 8.03 3.81
CA SER A 20 -14.90 7.54 4.88
C SER A 20 -16.36 7.49 4.41
N LEU A 21 -17.14 6.63 5.05
CA LEU A 21 -18.59 6.55 4.90
C LEU A 21 -19.25 6.55 6.28
N THR A 22 -20.29 7.35 6.43
CA THR A 22 -21.18 7.30 7.60
C THR A 22 -22.35 6.39 7.25
N VAL A 23 -22.57 5.37 8.08
CA VAL A 23 -23.63 4.38 7.91
C VAL A 23 -24.68 4.59 9.00
N THR A 24 -25.96 4.57 8.61
CA THR A 24 -27.10 4.64 9.54
C THR A 24 -28.23 3.71 9.10
N GLY A 25 -28.93 3.09 10.06
CA GLY A 25 -30.16 2.33 9.81
C GLY A 25 -29.99 1.01 9.06
N ARG A 26 -28.78 0.42 9.04
CA ARG A 26 -28.52 -0.87 8.40
C ARG A 26 -28.64 -2.04 9.38
N ASN A 27 -29.18 -3.17 8.91
CA ASN A 27 -29.32 -4.39 9.71
C ASN A 27 -28.05 -5.27 9.70
N ASP A 28 -27.23 -5.13 8.66
CA ASP A 28 -26.04 -5.95 8.40
C ASP A 28 -24.73 -5.28 8.82
N LEU A 29 -24.79 -4.00 9.23
CA LEU A 29 -23.63 -3.20 9.62
C LEU A 29 -24.04 -2.18 10.70
N PRO A 30 -23.32 -2.08 11.83
CA PRO A 30 -23.65 -1.12 12.87
C PRO A 30 -23.52 0.33 12.40
N ASP A 31 -24.37 1.20 12.93
CA ASP A 31 -24.30 2.63 12.67
C ASP A 31 -22.94 3.23 13.08
N GLY A 32 -22.50 4.22 12.31
CA GLY A 32 -21.30 5.03 12.55
C GLY A 32 -20.39 5.13 11.33
N ASP A 33 -19.18 5.65 11.57
CA ASP A 33 -18.22 5.93 10.51
C ASP A 33 -17.26 4.76 10.23
N TYR A 34 -16.92 4.60 8.96
CA TYR A 34 -16.00 3.60 8.44
C TYR A 34 -14.97 4.26 7.54
N GLY A 35 -13.69 4.23 7.94
CA GLY A 35 -12.57 4.73 7.13
C GLY A 35 -11.94 3.62 6.30
N PHE A 36 -11.70 3.88 5.02
CA PHE A 36 -11.12 2.97 4.03
C PHE A 36 -9.66 3.36 3.79
N PHE A 37 -8.76 2.81 4.60
CA PHE A 37 -7.34 3.16 4.57
C PHE A 37 -6.61 2.39 3.48
N GLU A 38 -5.92 3.12 2.61
CA GLU A 38 -5.16 2.55 1.51
C GLU A 38 -3.78 2.07 1.98
N LEU A 39 -3.42 0.84 1.61
CA LEU A 39 -2.11 0.27 1.77
C LEU A 39 -1.57 -0.12 0.38
N TYR A 40 -0.34 0.30 0.09
CA TYR A 40 0.33 0.04 -1.18
C TYR A 40 1.61 -0.77 -0.97
N CYS A 41 1.97 -1.55 -1.99
CA CYS A 41 3.20 -2.32 -2.02
C CYS A 41 4.41 -1.39 -1.90
N ASN A 42 5.34 -1.69 -0.98
CA ASN A 42 6.57 -0.94 -0.77
C ASN A 42 7.84 -1.65 -1.30
N GLU A 43 7.68 -2.75 -2.03
CA GLU A 43 8.77 -3.48 -2.67
C GLU A 43 9.32 -2.66 -3.84
N PRO A 44 10.64 -2.41 -3.94
CA PRO A 44 11.24 -1.76 -5.09
C PRO A 44 10.95 -2.49 -6.41
N ASP A 45 10.99 -1.78 -7.52
CA ASP A 45 10.75 -2.31 -8.89
C ASP A 45 9.42 -3.06 -9.15
N CYS A 46 8.52 -3.14 -8.17
CA CYS A 46 7.19 -3.75 -8.32
C CYS A 46 6.17 -2.81 -9.02
N ASP A 47 5.39 -3.30 -9.98
CA ASP A 47 4.25 -2.58 -10.57
C ASP A 47 2.95 -3.41 -10.41
N CYS A 48 2.63 -3.82 -9.17
CA CYS A 48 1.49 -4.69 -8.90
C CYS A 48 0.12 -4.09 -9.20
N ARG A 49 0.01 -2.76 -9.38
CA ARG A 49 -1.25 -2.04 -9.70
C ARG A 49 -2.46 -2.50 -8.88
N ARG A 50 -2.26 -2.56 -7.57
CA ARG A 50 -3.24 -3.01 -6.57
C ARG A 50 -3.18 -2.14 -5.33
N VAL A 51 -4.29 -2.10 -4.62
CA VAL A 51 -4.41 -1.54 -3.27
C VAL A 51 -4.96 -2.61 -2.33
N VAL A 52 -4.45 -2.63 -1.10
CA VAL A 52 -5.12 -3.28 0.03
C VAL A 52 -5.82 -2.19 0.82
N VAL A 53 -7.11 -2.37 1.09
CA VAL A 53 -7.93 -1.43 1.85
C VAL A 53 -8.23 -2.04 3.21
N ALA A 54 -7.73 -1.38 4.24
CA ALA A 54 -8.06 -1.69 5.62
C ALA A 54 -9.25 -0.83 6.06
N VAL A 55 -10.35 -1.48 6.44
CA VAL A 55 -11.52 -0.77 6.97
C VAL A 55 -11.40 -0.68 8.49
N LEU A 56 -11.40 0.54 9.02
CA LEU A 56 -11.29 0.84 10.45
C LEU A 56 -12.42 1.76 10.90
N ARG A 57 -12.76 1.71 12.20
CA ARG A 57 -13.76 2.60 12.79
C ARG A 57 -13.15 3.57 13.80
N PRO A 58 -13.42 4.89 13.71
CA PRO A 58 -12.96 5.86 14.68
C PRO A 58 -13.44 5.54 16.10
N GLY A 59 -14.71 5.15 16.25
CA GLY A 59 -15.33 4.83 17.55
C GLY A 59 -14.69 3.65 18.29
N THR A 60 -13.84 2.87 17.63
CA THR A 60 -13.06 1.77 18.24
C THR A 60 -11.61 2.14 18.51
N GLY A 61 -11.25 3.43 18.38
CA GLY A 61 -9.89 3.92 18.55
C GLY A 61 -8.92 3.50 17.44
N TRP A 62 -9.41 3.11 16.26
CA TRP A 62 -8.61 2.71 15.10
C TRP A 62 -7.74 1.45 15.28
N LYS A 63 -8.00 0.63 16.32
CA LYS A 63 -7.12 -0.51 16.69
C LYS A 63 -7.48 -1.83 16.03
N LYS A 64 -8.69 -1.97 15.49
CA LYS A 64 -9.22 -3.24 14.97
C LYS A 64 -9.58 -3.11 13.51
N PHE A 65 -9.09 -4.05 12.68
CA PHE A 65 -9.56 -4.23 11.31
C PHE A 65 -10.98 -4.78 11.30
N TRP A 66 -11.87 -4.12 10.57
CA TRP A 66 -13.25 -4.56 10.38
C TRP A 66 -13.43 -5.37 9.10
N ALA A 67 -12.65 -5.03 8.08
CA ALA A 67 -12.46 -5.81 6.86
C ALA A 67 -11.09 -5.47 6.27
N THR A 68 -10.52 -6.44 5.55
CA THR A 68 -9.36 -6.21 4.68
C THR A 68 -9.73 -6.60 3.26
N ILE A 69 -9.63 -5.67 2.32
CA ILE A 69 -10.12 -5.83 0.95
C ILE A 69 -8.94 -5.64 0.00
N ASN A 70 -8.71 -6.60 -0.89
CA ASN A 70 -7.83 -6.44 -2.05
C ASN A 70 -8.61 -5.78 -3.19
N TYR A 71 -7.95 -4.88 -3.93
CA TYR A 71 -8.49 -4.37 -5.18
C TYR A 71 -7.39 -4.21 -6.22
N GLY A 72 -7.55 -4.93 -7.34
CA GLY A 72 -6.77 -4.72 -8.55
C GLY A 72 -7.62 -4.16 -9.68
N TRP A 73 -7.11 -3.13 -10.35
CA TRP A 73 -7.82 -2.44 -11.43
C TRP A 73 -7.37 -2.84 -12.83
N GLU A 74 -6.44 -3.78 -12.95
CA GLU A 74 -5.99 -4.29 -14.23
C GLU A 74 -6.72 -5.58 -14.63
N SER A 75 -6.56 -5.94 -15.90
CA SER A 75 -7.05 -7.20 -16.48
C SER A 75 -6.41 -8.44 -15.84
N VAL A 76 -7.07 -9.60 -15.96
CA VAL A 76 -6.49 -10.89 -15.53
C VAL A 76 -5.19 -11.18 -16.29
N GLU A 77 -5.14 -10.87 -17.58
CA GLU A 77 -3.99 -11.06 -18.46
C GLU A 77 -2.77 -10.26 -17.97
N PHE A 78 -2.99 -9.02 -17.54
CA PHE A 78 -1.95 -8.21 -16.89
C PHE A 78 -1.40 -8.95 -15.67
N TYR A 79 -2.27 -9.45 -14.81
CA TYR A 79 -1.87 -10.12 -13.57
C TYR A 79 -1.18 -11.46 -13.79
N GLN A 80 -1.56 -12.22 -14.82
CA GLN A 80 -0.86 -13.44 -15.25
C GLN A 80 0.57 -13.13 -15.69
N LYS A 81 0.73 -12.11 -16.55
CA LYS A 81 2.04 -11.65 -17.02
C LYS A 81 2.90 -11.12 -15.87
N TRP A 82 2.33 -10.26 -15.02
CA TRP A 82 3.04 -9.67 -13.89
C TRP A 82 3.49 -10.73 -12.87
N ALA A 83 2.68 -11.78 -12.65
CA ALA A 83 3.06 -12.90 -11.78
C ALA A 83 4.17 -13.80 -12.35
N GLY A 84 4.55 -13.63 -13.63
CA GLY A 84 5.41 -14.58 -14.34
C GLY A 84 4.77 -15.98 -14.49
N ALA A 85 3.43 -16.05 -14.45
CA ALA A 85 2.67 -17.29 -14.46
C ALA A 85 1.51 -17.18 -15.47
N PRO A 86 1.80 -17.30 -16.78
CA PRO A 86 0.84 -17.04 -17.85
C PRO A 86 -0.40 -17.95 -17.79
N ASP A 87 -0.24 -19.20 -17.35
CA ASP A 87 -1.32 -20.19 -17.28
C ASP A 87 -1.98 -20.26 -15.88
N GLY A 88 -1.55 -19.43 -14.93
CA GLY A 88 -2.11 -19.41 -13.58
C GLY A 88 -3.45 -18.68 -13.51
N ASP A 89 -4.41 -19.20 -12.75
CA ASP A 89 -5.62 -18.45 -12.44
C ASP A 89 -5.29 -17.25 -11.53
N ARG A 90 -5.53 -16.05 -12.06
CA ARG A 90 -5.35 -14.76 -11.36
C ARG A 90 -6.64 -13.93 -11.31
N SER A 91 -7.79 -14.55 -11.56
CA SER A 91 -9.10 -13.90 -11.53
C SER A 91 -9.35 -13.15 -10.22
N GLN A 92 -8.98 -13.75 -9.08
CA GLN A 92 -9.08 -13.16 -7.75
C GLN A 92 -8.26 -11.87 -7.52
N TRP A 93 -7.37 -11.50 -8.44
CA TRP A 93 -6.59 -10.26 -8.34
C TRP A 93 -7.25 -9.10 -9.07
N GLN A 94 -8.18 -9.38 -9.98
CA GLN A 94 -9.00 -8.37 -10.63
C GLN A 94 -10.22 -8.06 -9.77
N GLY A 95 -10.50 -6.76 -9.61
CA GLY A 95 -11.66 -6.29 -8.86
C GLY A 95 -11.49 -6.40 -7.34
N PRO A 96 -12.52 -5.97 -6.60
CA PRO A 96 -12.51 -5.97 -5.15
C PRO A 96 -12.84 -7.35 -4.58
N LEU A 97 -12.04 -7.84 -3.64
CA LEU A 97 -12.21 -9.13 -2.97
C LEU A 97 -11.80 -9.03 -1.49
N LEU A 98 -12.50 -9.72 -0.59
CA LEU A 98 -12.01 -9.87 0.79
C LEU A 98 -10.68 -10.62 0.79
N ASP A 99 -9.68 -10.07 1.48
CA ASP A 99 -8.37 -10.72 1.60
C ASP A 99 -8.53 -12.06 2.34
N PRO A 100 -8.22 -13.20 1.69
CA PRO A 100 -8.42 -14.52 2.28
C PRO A 100 -7.38 -14.87 3.35
N LEU A 101 -6.28 -14.12 3.42
CA LEU A 101 -5.19 -14.33 4.38
C LEU A 101 -5.28 -13.39 5.59
N SER A 102 -6.22 -12.45 5.59
CA SER A 102 -6.41 -11.47 6.67
C SER A 102 -7.59 -11.82 7.55
N GLU A 103 -7.57 -11.38 8.81
CA GLU A 103 -8.73 -11.49 9.68
C GLU A 103 -9.89 -10.67 9.12
N GLN A 104 -11.07 -11.28 9.10
CA GLN A 104 -12.32 -10.67 8.68
C GLN A 104 -13.32 -10.72 9.83
N THR A 105 -14.19 -9.73 9.92
CA THR A 105 -15.32 -9.76 10.85
C THR A 105 -16.60 -10.24 10.17
N ARG A 106 -17.65 -10.52 10.95
CA ARG A 106 -19.02 -10.76 10.43
C ARG A 106 -19.56 -9.65 9.53
N TYR A 107 -18.99 -8.45 9.60
CA TYR A 107 -19.42 -7.27 8.86
C TYR A 107 -18.68 -7.10 7.52
N SER A 108 -17.66 -7.90 7.26
CA SER A 108 -16.79 -7.75 6.08
C SER A 108 -17.53 -7.85 4.75
N PRO A 109 -18.54 -8.72 4.57
CA PRO A 109 -19.33 -8.73 3.34
C PRO A 109 -20.03 -7.40 3.07
N ALA A 110 -20.69 -6.81 4.07
CA ALA A 110 -21.35 -5.50 3.93
C ALA A 110 -20.36 -4.38 3.63
N LEU A 111 -19.16 -4.43 4.23
CA LEU A 111 -18.09 -3.47 3.97
C LEU A 111 -17.47 -3.61 2.58
N LEU A 112 -17.36 -4.84 2.06
CA LEU A 112 -16.98 -5.08 0.68
C LEU A 112 -18.00 -4.48 -0.29
N ASP A 113 -19.29 -4.61 0.00
CA ASP A 113 -20.34 -4.04 -0.85
C ASP A 113 -20.36 -2.51 -0.81
N LEU A 114 -20.10 -1.89 0.35
CA LEU A 114 -19.86 -0.44 0.43
C LEU A 114 -18.62 -0.01 -0.37
N PHE A 115 -17.56 -0.82 -0.37
CA PHE A 115 -16.38 -0.53 -1.16
C PHE A 115 -16.67 -0.64 -2.67
N LYS A 116 -17.41 -1.66 -3.11
CA LYS A 116 -17.89 -1.77 -4.50
C LYS A 116 -18.70 -0.54 -4.91
N PHE A 117 -19.61 -0.08 -4.05
CA PHE A 117 -20.37 1.15 -4.28
C PHE A 117 -19.44 2.38 -4.44
N LEU A 118 -18.40 2.51 -3.62
CA LEU A 118 -17.41 3.57 -3.80
C LEU A 118 -16.71 3.49 -5.17
N LEU A 119 -16.40 2.27 -5.65
CA LEU A 119 -15.74 2.04 -6.94
C LEU A 119 -16.62 2.38 -8.15
N GLU A 120 -17.93 2.52 -8.00
CA GLU A 120 -18.81 3.02 -9.06
C GLU A 120 -18.49 4.48 -9.45
N SER A 121 -17.80 5.23 -8.57
CA SER A 121 -17.29 6.56 -8.87
C SER A 121 -15.97 6.49 -9.64
N PRO A 122 -15.91 6.92 -10.92
CA PRO A 122 -14.67 6.92 -11.69
C PRO A 122 -13.58 7.79 -11.04
N ASP A 123 -13.98 8.90 -10.42
CA ASP A 123 -13.07 9.80 -9.70
C ASP A 123 -12.41 9.12 -8.50
N TYR A 124 -13.13 8.24 -7.79
CA TYR A 124 -12.52 7.48 -6.71
C TYR A 124 -11.51 6.46 -7.24
N VAL A 125 -11.86 5.72 -8.29
CA VAL A 125 -10.94 4.78 -8.94
C VAL A 125 -9.69 5.50 -9.42
N GLN A 126 -9.83 6.69 -10.04
CA GLN A 126 -8.71 7.47 -10.50
C GLN A 126 -7.85 7.98 -9.33
N ARG A 127 -8.47 8.37 -8.21
CA ARG A 127 -7.73 8.77 -7.00
C ARG A 127 -6.88 7.62 -6.45
N LEU A 128 -7.42 6.39 -6.36
CA LEU A 128 -6.64 5.21 -5.96
C LEU A 128 -5.43 4.99 -6.87
N LYS A 129 -5.61 5.13 -8.19
CA LYS A 129 -4.51 5.02 -9.16
C LYS A 129 -3.48 6.14 -8.99
N ASN A 130 -3.91 7.38 -8.75
CA ASN A 130 -3.00 8.51 -8.53
C ASN A 130 -2.19 8.33 -7.24
N HIS A 131 -2.83 7.92 -6.15
CA HIS A 131 -2.16 7.60 -4.89
C HIS A 131 -1.15 6.46 -5.06
N TYR A 132 -1.51 5.42 -5.80
CA TYR A 132 -0.59 4.35 -6.17
C TYR A 132 0.66 4.88 -6.86
N GLN A 133 0.50 5.68 -7.94
CA GLN A 133 1.64 6.22 -8.69
C GLN A 133 2.53 7.10 -7.82
N LEU A 134 1.93 7.99 -6.99
CA LEU A 134 2.67 8.81 -6.04
C LEU A 134 3.46 7.95 -5.05
N PHE A 135 2.85 6.88 -4.53
CA PHE A 135 3.49 5.96 -3.61
C PHE A 135 4.63 5.19 -4.27
N ARG A 136 4.45 4.71 -5.50
CA ARG A 136 5.50 4.01 -6.26
C ARG A 136 6.69 4.92 -6.54
N ALA A 137 6.45 6.17 -6.96
CA ALA A 137 7.51 7.14 -7.18
C ALA A 137 8.36 7.36 -5.91
N ALA A 138 7.73 7.50 -4.75
CA ALA A 138 8.45 7.63 -3.48
C ALA A 138 9.25 6.38 -3.09
N VAL A 139 8.70 5.18 -3.32
CA VAL A 139 9.44 3.92 -3.08
C VAL A 139 10.70 3.84 -3.95
N GLN A 140 10.62 4.23 -5.23
CA GLN A 140 11.78 4.19 -6.13
C GLN A 140 12.84 5.23 -5.76
N ASP A 141 12.43 6.45 -5.41
CA ASP A 141 13.35 7.49 -4.95
C ASP A 141 14.11 7.07 -3.68
N GLU A 142 13.42 6.49 -2.69
CA GLU A 142 14.04 5.95 -1.49
C GLU A 142 15.03 4.81 -1.81
N PHE A 143 14.67 3.92 -2.74
CA PHE A 143 15.53 2.82 -3.15
C PHE A 143 16.78 3.31 -3.88
N ALA A 144 16.65 4.26 -4.80
CA ALA A 144 17.76 4.86 -5.53
C ALA A 144 18.74 5.57 -4.57
N LYS A 145 18.23 6.34 -3.60
CA LYS A 145 19.04 7.00 -2.57
C LYS A 145 19.83 6.00 -1.72
N ARG A 146 19.23 4.87 -1.34
CA ARG A 146 19.91 3.80 -0.58
C ARG A 146 21.03 3.16 -1.40
N LYS A 147 20.77 2.78 -2.65
CA LYS A 147 21.79 2.23 -3.56
C LYS A 147 22.93 3.21 -3.83
N GLY A 148 22.64 4.50 -3.98
CA GLY A 148 23.65 5.55 -4.14
C GLY A 148 24.56 5.70 -2.92
N LYS A 149 23.98 5.62 -1.71
CA LYS A 149 24.73 5.69 -0.45
C LYS A 149 25.62 4.47 -0.22
N GLU A 150 25.18 3.28 -0.64
CA GLU A 150 25.98 2.03 -0.57
C GLU A 150 27.13 2.01 -1.59
N ARG A 151 26.97 2.67 -2.75
CA ARG A 151 27.99 2.73 -3.80
C ARG A 151 29.07 3.79 -3.58
N SER A 152 28.90 4.71 -2.63
CA SER A 152 29.97 5.60 -2.19
C SER A 152 30.80 4.87 -1.14
N PRO A 153 32.00 4.33 -1.46
CA PRO A 153 32.86 3.82 -0.42
C PRO A 153 33.25 5.03 0.42
N VAL A 154 33.00 4.95 1.72
CA VAL A 154 33.71 5.77 2.70
C VAL A 154 35.20 5.62 2.33
N LEU A 155 35.80 6.70 1.83
CA LEU A 155 37.26 6.80 1.75
C LEU A 155 37.76 6.60 3.17
N SER A 156 38.15 5.37 3.46
CA SER A 156 38.85 5.02 4.68
C SER A 156 40.16 5.80 4.63
N ASN A 157 40.28 6.79 5.51
CA ASN A 157 41.57 7.42 5.80
C ASN A 157 42.50 6.34 6.37
N SER A 158 43.18 5.62 5.49
CA SER A 158 44.39 4.88 5.78
C SER A 158 45.57 5.79 5.50
N THR A 159 46.01 6.51 6.51
CA THR A 159 47.39 6.98 6.61
C THR A 159 48.01 6.35 7.86
N ARG A 160 48.57 5.15 7.67
CA ARG A 160 49.70 4.64 8.46
C ARG A 160 50.89 4.45 7.53
N GLY A 161 52.05 4.96 7.95
CA GLY A 161 53.37 4.61 7.43
C GLY A 161 54.37 5.76 7.62
N HIS A 162 54.97 5.90 8.80
CA HIS A 162 56.29 5.36 9.18
C HIS A 162 57.51 6.05 8.53
N GLY A 163 58.18 6.88 9.35
CA GLY A 163 59.60 6.78 9.67
C GLY A 163 60.66 7.13 8.60
N ALA A 164 61.45 8.17 8.88
CA ALA A 164 62.85 8.25 8.45
C ALA A 164 63.69 8.97 9.52
N LYS A 165 64.82 8.34 9.86
CA LYS A 165 65.90 8.81 10.75
C LYS A 165 66.75 9.90 10.08
N GLY A 166 67.44 10.72 10.88
CA GLY A 166 68.63 11.51 10.51
C GLY A 166 68.94 12.57 11.56
N SER A 167 69.82 12.32 12.54
CA SER A 167 71.25 12.68 12.57
C SER A 167 71.52 14.19 12.65
N GLY A 168 72.06 14.64 13.80
CA GLY A 168 72.55 16.00 14.04
C GLY A 168 72.66 16.31 15.52
#